data_AF-A0A7V5XBM5-F1
#
_entry.id   AF-A0A7V5XBM5-F1
#
_cell.length_a   1.000
_cell.length_b   1.000
_cell.length_c   1.000
_cell.angle_alpha   90.00
_cell.angle_beta   90.00
_cell.angle_gamma   90.00
#
_symmetry.space_group_name_H-M   'P 1'
#
loop_
_entity.id
_entity.type
_entity.pdbx_description
1 polymer ?
#
loop_
_entity_poly.entity_id
_entity_poly.type
_entity_poly.pdbx_seq_one_letter_code
_entity_poly.pdbx_strand_id
1 'polypeptide(L)'
;MEESARQYGLFDAMGTAGGGSAVRPAGGIAPPALTSSTGRLWLALYFPQLLSPEMRQRNARARYESRGLEKLAEQALEFTPSVSLEPPDTLLLEIGASLKLFGGVDRLTDRLLDKLRCTGGRILAAVAPTAMAALWFAWAERQERVLERARLPGRLAILPVDHLRWPERLLHSLKQMGVRNLGECIRLPRDGLARRMGTLYLRQVDQACGRIPEVRAWYRPARYFTGQIEMPQDTVDRQLLEAGFRQLLDRLGNTLQRNQCGVRRLWL
;
A
#
# COMPACT_ATOMS: atom_id res chain seq x y z
N MET A 1 -0.25 49.00 16.25
CA MET A 1 -1.28 50.02 16.06
C MET A 1 -1.86 49.79 14.68
N GLU A 2 -3.14 49.42 14.69
CA GLU A 2 -4.20 49.67 13.69
C GLU A 2 -3.75 50.16 12.30
N GLU A 3 -4.27 49.68 11.17
CA GLU A 3 -5.68 49.73 10.80
C GLU A 3 -5.81 49.18 9.36
N SER A 4 -6.76 48.26 9.11
CA SER A 4 -7.55 48.13 7.86
C SER A 4 -8.04 46.71 7.64
N ALA A 5 -9.00 46.32 8.48
CA ALA A 5 -10.09 45.47 8.03
C ALA A 5 -11.14 46.39 7.38
N ARG A 6 -11.51 46.10 6.13
CA ARG A 6 -12.81 46.37 5.47
C ARG A 6 -12.63 46.32 3.97
N GLN A 7 -13.01 45.21 3.34
CA GLN A 7 -13.95 45.26 2.22
C GLN A 7 -14.50 43.86 1.93
N TYR A 8 -15.44 43.42 2.77
CA TYR A 8 -16.46 42.46 2.34
C TYR A 8 -17.51 43.26 1.56
N GLY A 9 -17.69 42.92 0.29
CA GLY A 9 -18.76 43.43 -0.58
C GLY A 9 -19.39 42.26 -1.33
N LEU A 10 -20.48 41.76 -0.78
CA LEU A 10 -21.41 40.82 -1.39
C LEU A 10 -22.33 41.62 -2.33
N PHE A 11 -22.53 41.21 -3.59
CA PHE A 11 -23.86 41.19 -4.26
C PHE A 11 -23.81 40.51 -5.64
N ASP A 12 -24.85 39.70 -5.87
CA ASP A 12 -25.18 38.86 -7.03
C ASP A 12 -25.23 39.54 -8.41
N ALA A 13 -24.95 38.74 -9.45
CA ALA A 13 -25.70 38.80 -10.72
C ALA A 13 -25.60 37.48 -11.52
N MET A 14 -26.75 37.09 -12.08
CA MET A 14 -27.11 35.85 -12.73
C MET A 14 -26.45 35.57 -14.10
N GLY A 15 -26.50 34.29 -14.50
CA GLY A 15 -26.48 33.81 -15.90
C GLY A 15 -25.11 33.28 -16.34
N THR A 16 -24.95 32.13 -17.00
CA THR A 16 -25.85 31.30 -17.79
C THR A 16 -25.24 29.89 -17.92
N ALA A 17 -26.08 28.94 -18.32
CA ALA A 17 -25.81 27.52 -18.48
C ALA A 17 -24.62 27.20 -19.42
N GLY A 18 -23.85 26.19 -19.02
CA GLY A 18 -22.87 25.51 -19.87
C GLY A 18 -22.67 24.08 -19.36
N GLY A 19 -23.33 23.13 -20.00
CA GLY A 19 -23.31 21.71 -19.64
C GLY A 19 -21.91 21.11 -19.81
N GLY A 20 -21.21 20.92 -18.69
CA GLY A 20 -20.02 20.08 -18.62
C GLY A 20 -20.39 18.69 -18.12
N SER A 21 -20.59 17.77 -19.06
CA SER A 21 -20.83 16.35 -18.81
C SER A 21 -19.72 15.74 -17.95
N ALA A 22 -19.94 15.68 -16.64
CA ALA A 22 -19.10 14.94 -15.71
C ALA A 22 -19.17 13.44 -16.05
N VAL A 23 -18.13 12.95 -16.72
CA VAL A 23 -17.95 11.51 -16.97
C VAL A 23 -17.80 10.81 -15.63
N ARG A 24 -18.91 10.26 -15.13
CA ARG A 24 -18.93 9.31 -14.02
C ARG A 24 -18.03 8.13 -14.39
N PRO A 25 -17.03 7.74 -13.58
CA PRO A 25 -16.36 6.48 -13.81
C PRO A 25 -17.38 5.35 -13.65
N ALA A 26 -17.64 4.65 -14.75
CA ALA A 26 -18.53 3.51 -14.82
C ALA A 26 -18.10 2.45 -13.79
N GLY A 27 -19.10 1.92 -13.08
CA GLY A 27 -18.97 1.01 -11.95
C GLY A 27 -17.91 -0.06 -12.15
N GLY A 28 -16.84 0.03 -11.38
CA GLY A 28 -16.01 -1.12 -11.09
C GLY A 28 -16.86 -2.07 -10.25
N ILE A 29 -17.14 -3.26 -10.79
CA ILE A 29 -17.70 -4.38 -10.01
C ILE A 29 -16.77 -4.57 -8.81
N ALA A 30 -17.28 -4.23 -7.61
CA ALA A 30 -16.59 -4.55 -6.37
C ALA A 30 -16.37 -6.07 -6.37
N PRO A 31 -15.13 -6.56 -6.17
CA PRO A 31 -14.92 -8.00 -6.08
C PRO A 31 -15.80 -8.55 -4.96
N PRO A 32 -16.34 -9.77 -5.10
CA PRO A 32 -17.08 -10.40 -4.02
C PRO A 32 -16.19 -10.38 -2.78
N ALA A 33 -16.74 -9.92 -1.66
CA ALA A 33 -16.10 -10.10 -0.36
C ALA A 33 -15.86 -11.60 -0.21
N LEU A 34 -14.61 -12.04 -0.33
CA LEU A 34 -14.24 -13.45 -0.18
C LEU A 34 -14.44 -13.83 1.30
N THR A 35 -15.68 -14.14 1.65
CA THR A 35 -16.07 -14.77 2.90
C THR A 35 -16.07 -16.27 2.68
N SER A 36 -14.90 -16.88 2.79
CA SER A 36 -14.76 -18.33 2.91
C SER A 36 -13.95 -18.63 4.17
N SER A 37 -14.56 -19.41 5.06
CA SER A 37 -14.18 -19.71 6.45
C SER A 37 -12.96 -20.63 6.61
N THR A 38 -12.05 -20.66 5.64
CA THR A 38 -10.70 -21.19 5.86
C THR A 38 -9.87 -20.02 6.38
N GLY A 39 -9.25 -20.15 7.57
CA GLY A 39 -8.63 -19.02 8.27
C GLY A 39 -7.79 -18.15 7.34
N ARG A 40 -8.16 -16.87 7.19
CA ARG A 40 -7.42 -15.91 6.37
C ARG A 40 -5.99 -15.83 6.88
N LEU A 41 -5.03 -16.02 5.97
CA LEU A 41 -3.61 -15.88 6.27
C LEU A 41 -3.07 -14.73 5.44
N TRP A 42 -2.29 -13.89 6.11
CA TRP A 42 -1.72 -12.68 5.56
C TRP A 42 -0.22 -12.81 5.51
N LEU A 43 0.37 -12.40 4.39
CA LEU A 43 1.80 -12.31 4.19
C LEU A 43 2.16 -10.85 3.96
N ALA A 44 3.00 -10.30 4.82
CA ALA A 44 3.60 -8.98 4.63
C ALA A 44 5.02 -9.14 4.08
N LEU A 45 5.34 -8.35 3.07
CA LEU A 45 6.65 -8.25 2.44
C LEU A 45 7.16 -6.81 2.60
N TYR A 46 8.13 -6.62 3.47
CA TYR A 46 8.75 -5.33 3.77
C TYR A 46 10.09 -5.19 3.01
N PHE A 47 10.25 -4.05 2.35
CA PHE A 47 11.38 -3.71 1.49
C PHE A 47 12.15 -2.50 2.05
N PRO A 48 13.03 -2.68 3.06
CA PRO A 48 13.72 -1.57 3.74
C PRO A 48 14.51 -0.64 2.80
N GLN A 49 15.03 -1.17 1.69
CA GLN A 49 15.75 -0.41 0.67
C GLN A 49 14.90 0.68 0.00
N LEU A 50 13.57 0.55 -0.02
CA LEU A 50 12.68 1.58 -0.57
C LEU A 50 12.65 2.84 0.30
N LEU A 51 13.10 2.75 1.56
CA LEU A 51 13.28 3.89 2.46
C LEU A 51 14.63 4.61 2.29
N SER A 52 15.53 4.16 1.41
CA SER A 52 16.84 4.81 1.30
C SER A 52 16.72 6.27 0.81
N PRO A 53 17.57 7.21 1.28
CA PRO A 53 17.51 8.61 0.85
C PRO A 53 17.57 8.79 -0.67
N GLU A 54 18.39 7.98 -1.34
CA GLU A 54 18.53 7.97 -2.80
C GLU A 54 17.25 7.53 -3.51
N MET A 55 16.58 6.50 -3.00
CA MET A 55 15.28 6.05 -3.52
C MET A 55 14.18 7.07 -3.23
N ARG A 56 14.16 7.69 -2.04
CA ARG A 56 13.23 8.77 -1.69
C ARG A 56 13.40 9.98 -2.61
N GLN A 57 14.63 10.36 -2.95
CA GLN A 57 14.88 11.51 -3.81
C GLN A 57 14.56 11.23 -5.28
N ARG A 58 14.80 10.00 -5.76
CA ARG A 58 14.35 9.53 -7.07
C ARG A 58 12.82 9.44 -7.16
N ASN A 59 12.16 9.02 -6.08
CA ASN A 59 10.71 8.92 -5.97
C ASN A 59 10.03 10.29 -5.80
N ALA A 60 10.61 11.21 -5.03
CA ALA A 60 10.09 12.56 -4.82
C ALA A 60 10.07 13.41 -6.12
N ARG A 61 11.01 13.14 -7.04
CA ARG A 61 11.02 13.76 -8.38
C ARG A 61 9.96 13.17 -9.31
N ALA A 62 9.52 11.94 -9.08
CA ALA A 62 8.40 11.32 -9.78
C ALA A 62 7.11 11.54 -8.98
N ARG A 63 6.45 12.69 -9.13
CA ARG A 63 5.17 12.97 -8.46
C ARG A 63 4.22 11.76 -8.59
N TYR A 64 3.77 11.26 -7.42
CA TYR A 64 3.00 10.04 -7.11
C TYR A 64 3.83 8.75 -6.82
N GLU A 65 3.98 8.49 -5.52
CA GLU A 65 4.83 7.55 -4.76
C GLU A 65 4.69 6.04 -5.01
N SER A 66 4.30 5.55 -6.19
CA SER A 66 3.83 4.15 -6.31
C SER A 66 4.59 3.26 -7.29
N ARG A 67 5.44 3.78 -8.18
CA ARG A 67 6.04 2.98 -9.26
C ARG A 67 6.88 1.77 -8.84
N GLY A 68 7.52 1.82 -7.67
CA GLY A 68 8.33 0.71 -7.15
C GLY A 68 7.47 -0.41 -6.58
N LEU A 69 6.58 -0.06 -5.65
CA LEU A 69 5.65 -1.00 -5.03
C LEU A 69 4.61 -1.55 -6.02
N GLU A 70 4.13 -0.75 -6.95
CA GLU A 70 3.19 -1.19 -8.00
C GLU A 70 3.78 -2.31 -8.85
N LYS A 71 5.03 -2.18 -9.30
CA LYS A 71 5.70 -3.24 -10.06
C LYS A 71 5.84 -4.54 -9.26
N LEU A 72 6.18 -4.43 -7.98
CA LEU A 72 6.24 -5.58 -7.08
C LEU A 72 4.85 -6.18 -6.87
N ALA A 73 3.81 -5.36 -6.79
CA ALA A 73 2.42 -5.80 -6.66
C ALA A 73 1.92 -6.49 -7.93
N GLU A 74 2.26 -5.98 -9.12
CA GLU A 74 1.97 -6.63 -10.40
C GLU A 74 2.55 -8.05 -10.46
N GLN A 75 3.80 -8.22 -10.02
CA GLN A 75 4.42 -9.56 -9.93
C GLN A 75 3.73 -10.44 -8.87
N ALA A 76 3.32 -9.87 -7.74
CA ALA A 76 2.64 -10.60 -6.67
C ALA A 76 1.23 -11.08 -7.06
N LEU A 77 0.57 -10.42 -8.03
CA LEU A 77 -0.75 -10.82 -8.52
C LEU A 77 -0.77 -12.22 -9.17
N GLU A 78 0.39 -12.73 -9.60
CA GLU A 78 0.53 -14.13 -10.07
C GLU A 78 0.27 -15.16 -8.95
N PHE A 79 0.40 -14.77 -7.68
CA PHE A 79 0.28 -15.66 -6.51
C PHE A 79 -1.04 -15.49 -5.77
N THR A 80 -1.58 -14.29 -5.74
CA THR A 80 -2.89 -14.01 -5.15
C THR A 80 -3.52 -12.77 -5.78
N PRO A 81 -4.85 -12.77 -6.04
CA PRO A 81 -5.56 -11.58 -6.49
C PRO A 81 -5.70 -10.50 -5.40
N SER A 82 -5.36 -10.83 -4.16
CA SER A 82 -5.58 -10.00 -2.97
C SER A 82 -4.28 -9.38 -2.48
N VAL A 83 -3.76 -8.41 -3.23
CA VAL A 83 -2.56 -7.63 -2.89
C VAL A 83 -2.97 -6.22 -2.47
N SER A 84 -2.40 -5.68 -1.39
CA SER A 84 -2.59 -4.31 -0.89
C SER A 84 -1.25 -3.61 -0.84
N LEU A 85 -1.20 -2.35 -1.26
CA LEU A 85 -0.02 -1.50 -1.14
C LEU A 85 -0.03 -0.84 0.24
N GLU A 86 1.04 -1.01 1.01
CA GLU A 86 1.25 -0.32 2.28
C GLU A 86 2.47 0.60 2.10
N PRO A 87 2.25 1.80 1.51
CA PRO A 87 3.34 2.71 1.22
C PRO A 87 4.06 3.14 2.52
N PRO A 88 5.36 3.46 2.41
CA PRO A 88 6.12 3.59 1.17
C PRO A 88 6.81 2.30 0.68
N ASP A 89 6.76 1.21 1.44
CA ASP A 89 7.78 0.16 1.34
C ASP A 89 7.30 -1.27 1.65
N THR A 90 5.99 -1.51 1.75
CA THR A 90 5.47 -2.80 2.15
C THR A 90 4.34 -3.28 1.23
N LEU A 91 4.35 -4.56 0.88
CA LEU A 91 3.21 -5.24 0.25
C LEU A 91 2.53 -6.13 1.27
N LEU A 92 1.20 -6.14 1.26
CA LEU A 92 0.39 -7.01 2.09
C LEU A 92 -0.49 -7.90 1.21
N LEU A 93 -0.42 -9.20 1.42
CA LEU A 93 -1.08 -10.20 0.59
C LEU A 93 -2.00 -11.05 1.45
N GLU A 94 -3.24 -11.27 1.03
CA GLU A 94 -4.06 -12.36 1.56
C GLU A 94 -3.75 -13.62 0.75
N ILE A 95 -3.23 -14.66 1.40
CA ILE A 95 -2.71 -15.86 0.75
C ILE A 95 -3.54 -17.11 1.05
N GLY A 96 -4.52 -17.03 1.97
CA GLY A 96 -5.30 -18.17 2.45
C GLY A 96 -5.99 -18.93 1.32
N ALA A 97 -6.61 -18.22 0.38
CA ALA A 97 -7.26 -18.84 -0.78
C ALA A 97 -6.27 -19.50 -1.76
N SER A 98 -5.03 -19.01 -1.82
CA SER A 98 -4.00 -19.49 -2.74
C SER A 98 -3.23 -20.70 -2.21
N LEU A 99 -3.26 -20.98 -0.89
CA LEU A 99 -2.39 -22.00 -0.28
C LEU A 99 -2.54 -23.38 -0.91
N LYS A 100 -3.76 -23.80 -1.25
CA LYS A 100 -4.02 -25.11 -1.87
C LYS A 100 -3.35 -25.24 -3.24
N LEU A 101 -3.35 -24.16 -4.03
CA LEU A 101 -2.76 -24.13 -5.37
C LEU A 101 -1.23 -24.24 -5.33
N PHE A 102 -0.61 -23.61 -4.35
CA PHE A 102 0.86 -23.57 -4.22
C PHE A 102 1.43 -24.67 -3.32
N GLY A 103 0.58 -25.49 -2.70
CA GLY A 103 1.01 -26.60 -1.85
C GLY A 103 1.47 -26.17 -0.45
N GLY A 104 0.89 -25.10 0.09
CA GLY A 104 1.14 -24.61 1.44
C GLY A 104 1.87 -23.26 1.51
N VAL A 105 1.98 -22.75 2.74
CA VAL A 105 2.52 -21.40 3.02
C VAL A 105 4.00 -21.30 2.64
N ASP A 106 4.80 -22.31 2.95
CA ASP A 106 6.25 -22.27 2.70
C ASP A 106 6.54 -22.21 1.20
N ARG A 107 5.97 -23.13 0.41
CA ARG A 107 6.13 -23.16 -1.04
C ARG A 107 5.63 -21.88 -1.72
N LEU A 108 4.52 -21.31 -1.27
CA LEU A 108 4.02 -20.05 -1.79
C LEU A 108 5.00 -18.91 -1.48
N THR A 109 5.43 -18.81 -0.22
CA THR A 109 6.33 -17.74 0.23
C THR A 109 7.67 -17.81 -0.49
N ASP A 110 8.27 -19.00 -0.61
CA ASP A 110 9.57 -19.18 -1.25
C ASP A 110 9.51 -18.82 -2.73
N ARG A 111 8.50 -19.33 -3.47
CA ARG A 111 8.32 -18.99 -4.90
C ARG A 111 8.05 -17.50 -5.12
N LEU A 112 7.28 -16.88 -4.24
CA LEU A 112 7.00 -15.44 -4.30
C LEU A 112 8.28 -14.64 -4.05
N LEU A 113 9.05 -14.99 -3.02
CA LEU A 113 10.31 -14.33 -2.72
C LEU A 113 11.31 -14.49 -3.87
N ASP A 114 11.42 -15.68 -4.46
CA ASP A 114 12.28 -15.92 -5.63
C ASP A 114 11.89 -15.08 -6.84
N LYS A 115 10.58 -14.94 -7.12
CA LYS A 115 10.08 -14.05 -8.17
C LYS A 115 10.48 -12.59 -7.91
N LEU A 116 10.28 -12.11 -6.68
CA LEU A 116 10.52 -10.72 -6.32
C LEU A 116 12.01 -10.37 -6.15
N ARG A 117 12.87 -11.35 -5.86
CA ARG A 117 14.33 -11.19 -5.75
C ARG A 117 14.97 -10.66 -7.03
N CYS A 118 14.37 -10.91 -8.20
CA CYS A 118 14.83 -10.35 -9.47
C CYS A 118 14.80 -8.81 -9.50
N THR A 119 14.03 -8.17 -8.61
CA THR A 119 13.95 -6.72 -8.47
C THR A 119 15.07 -6.13 -7.60
N GLY A 120 15.81 -6.98 -6.88
CA GLY A 120 16.96 -6.59 -6.04
C GLY A 120 16.59 -6.12 -4.63
N GLY A 121 17.54 -6.27 -3.70
CA GLY A 121 17.43 -5.81 -2.32
C GLY A 121 16.91 -6.85 -1.31
N ARG A 122 16.90 -6.46 -0.03
CA ARG A 122 16.45 -7.32 1.08
C ARG A 122 14.91 -7.39 1.09
N ILE A 123 14.35 -8.55 1.37
CA ILE A 123 12.90 -8.71 1.57
C ILE A 123 12.69 -9.38 2.92
N LEU A 124 11.97 -8.69 3.81
CA LEU A 124 11.58 -9.22 5.11
C LEU A 124 10.12 -9.68 5.04
N ALA A 125 9.90 -10.97 5.27
CA ALA A 125 8.60 -11.59 5.14
C ALA A 125 8.09 -12.05 6.50
N ALA A 126 6.80 -11.81 6.77
CA ALA A 126 6.14 -12.36 7.95
C ALA A 126 4.72 -12.81 7.60
N VAL A 127 4.30 -13.93 8.19
CA VAL A 127 2.98 -14.52 8.00
C VAL A 127 2.20 -14.47 9.31
N ALA A 128 0.96 -14.00 9.26
CA ALA A 128 0.08 -13.99 10.43
C ALA A 128 -1.40 -14.19 10.04
N PRO A 129 -2.26 -14.58 11.00
CA PRO A 129 -3.71 -14.73 10.77
C PRO A 129 -4.46 -13.39 10.69
N THR A 130 -3.76 -12.26 10.92
CA THR A 130 -4.29 -10.91 10.80
C THR A 130 -3.33 -10.03 9.99
N ALA A 131 -3.88 -9.13 9.19
CA ALA A 131 -3.12 -8.24 8.32
C ALA A 131 -2.17 -7.35 9.14
N MET A 132 -2.69 -6.63 10.13
CA MET A 132 -1.88 -5.77 11.00
C MET A 132 -0.75 -6.53 11.72
N ALA A 133 -0.97 -7.77 12.17
CA ALA A 133 0.11 -8.54 12.80
C ALA A 133 1.20 -8.93 11.80
N ALA A 134 0.84 -9.32 10.57
CA ALA A 134 1.81 -9.62 9.52
C ALA A 134 2.69 -8.39 9.23
N LEU A 135 2.08 -7.21 9.09
CA LEU A 135 2.80 -5.95 8.90
C LEU A 135 3.77 -5.65 10.04
N TRP A 136 3.27 -5.73 11.27
CA TRP A 136 4.06 -5.45 12.45
C TRP A 136 5.23 -6.40 12.66
N PHE A 137 5.06 -7.70 12.37
CA PHE A 137 6.18 -8.64 12.39
C PHE A 137 7.21 -8.30 11.31
N ALA A 138 6.76 -7.98 10.09
CA ALA A 138 7.66 -7.61 9.00
C ALA A 138 8.45 -6.32 9.31
N TRP A 139 7.80 -5.28 9.83
CA TRP A 139 8.44 -4.00 10.21
C TRP A 139 9.36 -4.13 11.42
N ALA A 140 9.11 -5.09 12.31
CA ALA A 140 10.02 -5.45 13.38
C ALA A 140 11.19 -6.32 12.92
N GLU A 141 11.30 -6.57 11.61
CA GLU A 141 12.30 -7.44 10.99
C GLU A 141 12.28 -8.86 11.55
N ARG A 142 11.12 -9.27 12.09
CA ARG A 142 10.91 -10.61 12.62
C ARG A 142 10.30 -11.47 11.53
N GLN A 143 11.03 -12.48 11.08
CA GLN A 143 10.54 -13.48 10.13
C GLN A 143 9.58 -14.49 10.81
N GLU A 144 8.52 -13.97 11.44
CA GLU A 144 7.53 -14.78 12.13
C GLU A 144 6.60 -15.48 11.14
N ARG A 145 6.30 -16.75 11.43
CA ARG A 145 5.30 -17.54 10.73
C ARG A 145 4.26 -18.02 11.73
N VAL A 146 3.24 -17.19 11.95
CA VAL A 146 2.13 -17.50 12.85
C VAL A 146 0.95 -17.97 12.00
N LEU A 147 0.70 -19.28 11.96
CA LEU A 147 -0.41 -19.84 11.18
C LEU A 147 -1.69 -19.99 12.02
N GLU A 148 -1.50 -20.30 13.31
CA GLU A 148 -2.59 -20.52 14.25
C GLU A 148 -2.92 -19.25 15.02
N ARG A 149 -4.20 -18.86 14.99
CA ARG A 149 -4.70 -17.69 15.73
C ARG A 149 -4.47 -17.78 17.24
N ALA A 150 -4.44 -18.99 17.80
CA ALA A 150 -4.17 -19.23 19.22
C ALA A 150 -2.77 -18.78 19.66
N ARG A 151 -1.77 -18.83 18.75
CA ARG A 151 -0.38 -18.44 19.05
C ARG A 151 -0.13 -16.94 18.88
N LEU A 152 -1.05 -16.24 18.23
CA LEU A 152 -0.90 -14.83 17.87
C LEU A 152 -0.72 -13.90 19.09
N PRO A 153 -1.48 -14.01 20.20
CA PRO A 153 -1.33 -13.10 21.34
C PRO A 153 0.06 -13.19 21.98
N GLY A 154 0.62 -14.40 22.12
CA GLY A 154 1.95 -14.59 22.72
C GLY A 154 3.07 -14.00 21.87
N ARG A 155 2.96 -14.14 20.54
CA ARG A 155 3.93 -13.56 19.59
C ARG A 155 3.83 -12.03 19.50
N LEU A 156 2.60 -11.51 19.52
CA LEU A 156 2.37 -10.07 19.55
C LEU A 156 2.86 -9.44 20.86
N ALA A 157 2.70 -10.10 22.00
CA ALA A 157 3.05 -9.54 23.30
C ALA A 157 4.52 -9.09 23.42
N ILE A 158 5.44 -9.80 22.77
CA ILE A 158 6.89 -9.53 22.80
C ILE A 158 7.35 -8.53 21.74
N LEU A 159 6.43 -7.98 20.94
CA LEU A 159 6.76 -7.04 19.89
C LEU A 159 7.06 -5.66 20.47
N PRO A 160 8.23 -5.05 20.21
CA PRO A 160 8.55 -3.71 20.68
C PRO A 160 7.64 -2.67 20.03
N VAL A 161 7.22 -1.65 20.80
CA VAL A 161 6.33 -0.60 20.28
C VAL A 161 7.00 0.26 19.19
N ASP A 162 8.33 0.28 19.14
CA ASP A 162 9.13 1.07 18.20
C ASP A 162 8.92 0.70 16.73
N HIS A 163 8.48 -0.53 16.46
CA HIS A 163 8.28 -1.03 15.10
C HIS A 163 6.83 -0.90 14.60
N LEU A 164 5.94 -0.32 15.41
CA LEU A 164 4.52 -0.17 15.07
C LEU A 164 4.24 0.97 14.08
N ARG A 165 5.27 1.74 13.71
CA ARG A 165 5.20 2.93 12.85
C ARG A 165 4.18 3.97 13.32
N TRP A 166 4.00 4.06 14.63
CA TRP A 166 3.22 5.12 15.27
C TRP A 166 4.03 6.41 15.35
N PRO A 167 3.37 7.58 15.53
CA PRO A 167 4.08 8.84 15.68
C PRO A 167 5.08 8.80 16.83
N GLU A 168 6.25 9.39 16.65
CA GLU A 168 7.32 9.39 17.67
C GLU A 168 6.86 9.97 19.00
N ARG A 169 6.03 11.02 18.99
CA ARG A 169 5.44 11.60 20.21
C ARG A 169 4.62 10.58 21.00
N LEU A 170 3.87 9.74 20.30
CA LEU A 170 3.06 8.69 20.90
C LEU A 170 3.95 7.59 21.50
N LEU A 171 4.93 7.12 20.73
CA LEU A 171 5.91 6.12 21.18
C LEU A 171 6.70 6.61 22.41
N HIS A 172 7.13 7.87 22.40
CA HIS A 172 7.80 8.50 23.54
C HIS A 172 6.90 8.51 24.78
N SER A 173 5.63 8.92 24.62
CA SER A 173 4.66 8.95 25.72
C SER A 173 4.42 7.55 26.32
N LEU A 174 4.34 6.52 25.48
CA LEU A 174 4.23 5.13 25.93
C LEU A 174 5.45 4.67 26.71
N LYS A 175 6.66 4.99 26.23
CA LYS A 175 7.91 4.67 26.93
C LYS A 175 8.02 5.34 28.29
N GLN A 176 7.57 6.59 28.42
CA GLN A 176 7.51 7.31 29.71
C GLN A 176 6.55 6.65 30.72
N MET A 177 5.54 5.92 30.23
CA MET A 177 4.64 5.12 31.06
C MET A 177 5.18 3.73 31.40
N GLY A 178 6.40 3.40 30.95
CA GLY A 178 7.00 2.08 31.12
C GLY A 178 6.55 1.04 30.08
N VAL A 179 5.82 1.44 29.03
CA VAL A 179 5.38 0.53 27.96
C VAL A 179 6.46 0.44 26.88
N ARG A 180 7.06 -0.73 26.76
CA ARG A 180 8.12 -1.07 25.78
C ARG A 180 7.67 -2.08 24.75
N ASN A 181 6.72 -2.96 25.10
CA ASN A 181 6.18 -3.95 24.18
C ASN A 181 4.65 -3.89 24.09
N LEU A 182 4.13 -4.51 23.04
CA LEU A 182 2.70 -4.55 22.76
C LEU A 182 1.92 -5.33 23.83
N GLY A 183 2.53 -6.31 24.51
CA GLY A 183 1.92 -7.04 25.62
C GLY A 183 1.60 -6.13 26.81
N GLU A 184 2.53 -5.25 27.18
CA GLU A 184 2.33 -4.21 28.18
C GLU A 184 1.25 -3.22 27.74
N CYS A 185 1.24 -2.82 26.48
CA CYS A 185 0.21 -1.95 25.91
C CYS A 185 -1.19 -2.58 26.03
N ILE A 186 -1.33 -3.86 25.71
CA ILE A 186 -2.61 -4.60 25.79
C ILE A 186 -3.11 -4.77 27.22
N ARG A 187 -2.22 -4.78 28.21
CA ARG A 187 -2.57 -4.90 29.65
C ARG A 187 -3.09 -3.58 30.24
N LEU A 188 -2.85 -2.45 29.59
CA LEU A 188 -3.32 -1.15 30.09
C LEU A 188 -4.85 -1.03 30.00
N PRO A 189 -5.48 -0.27 30.91
CA PRO A 189 -6.90 0.05 30.82
C PRO A 189 -7.24 0.72 29.49
N ARG A 190 -8.21 0.15 28.76
CA ARG A 190 -8.56 0.59 27.41
C ARG A 190 -8.97 2.05 27.33
N ASP A 191 -9.71 2.55 28.32
CA ASP A 191 -10.15 3.95 28.35
C ASP A 191 -8.98 4.92 28.48
N GLY A 192 -7.98 4.54 29.30
CA GLY A 192 -6.74 5.31 29.43
C GLY A 192 -5.92 5.28 28.14
N LEU A 193 -5.89 4.14 27.45
CA LEU A 193 -5.19 3.95 26.19
C LEU A 193 -5.84 4.78 25.06
N ALA A 194 -7.17 4.74 24.95
CA ALA A 194 -7.92 5.51 23.97
C ALA A 194 -7.73 7.03 24.14
N ARG A 195 -7.73 7.53 25.38
CA ARG A 195 -7.52 8.96 25.67
C ARG A 195 -6.11 9.44 25.36
N ARG A 196 -5.09 8.62 25.64
CA ARG A 196 -3.67 9.00 25.47
C ARG A 196 -3.15 8.79 24.06
N MET A 197 -3.57 7.71 23.42
CA MET A 197 -3.09 7.33 22.09
C MET A 197 -4.02 7.81 20.99
N GLY A 198 -5.32 7.83 21.26
CA GLY A 198 -6.35 8.01 20.26
C GLY A 198 -6.96 6.67 19.82
N THR A 199 -8.19 6.75 19.32
CA THR A 199 -9.00 5.60 18.91
C THR A 199 -8.41 4.84 17.73
N LEU A 200 -7.65 5.52 16.84
CA LEU A 200 -7.02 4.90 15.67
C LEU A 200 -6.02 3.81 16.06
N TYR A 201 -5.09 4.08 16.98
CA TYR A 201 -4.06 3.11 17.36
C TYR A 201 -4.62 1.98 18.22
N LEU A 202 -5.61 2.28 19.07
CA LEU A 202 -6.35 1.25 19.78
C LEU A 202 -7.03 0.28 18.81
N ARG A 203 -7.65 0.81 17.75
CA ARG A 203 -8.23 0.00 16.68
C ARG A 203 -7.16 -0.87 15.98
N GLN A 204 -5.96 -0.34 15.73
CA GLN A 204 -4.87 -1.14 15.14
C GLN A 204 -4.43 -2.28 16.07
N VAL A 205 -4.34 -2.05 17.38
CA VAL A 205 -4.07 -3.11 18.37
C VAL A 205 -5.17 -4.18 18.33
N ASP A 206 -6.43 -3.77 18.24
CA ASP A 206 -7.56 -4.68 18.15
C ASP A 206 -7.58 -5.48 16.83
N GLN A 207 -7.20 -4.85 15.71
CA GLN A 207 -7.02 -5.51 14.42
C GLN A 207 -5.86 -6.53 14.46
N ALA A 208 -4.72 -6.16 15.03
CA ALA A 208 -3.58 -7.07 15.20
C ALA A 208 -3.94 -8.28 16.05
N CYS A 209 -4.66 -8.07 17.16
CA CYS A 209 -5.18 -9.16 18.00
C CYS A 209 -6.31 -9.97 17.33
N GLY A 210 -6.82 -9.52 16.18
CA GLY A 210 -7.95 -10.13 15.47
C GLY A 210 -9.32 -9.87 16.08
N ARG A 211 -9.44 -9.01 17.11
CA ARG A 211 -10.71 -8.68 17.77
C ARG A 211 -11.67 -7.97 16.81
N ILE A 212 -11.13 -7.16 15.91
CA ILE A 212 -11.88 -6.42 14.90
C ILE A 212 -11.37 -6.85 13.52
N PRO A 213 -12.27 -7.14 12.55
CA PRO A 213 -11.85 -7.45 11.19
C PRO A 213 -11.21 -6.24 10.52
N GLU A 214 -10.27 -6.52 9.62
CA GLU A 214 -9.58 -5.51 8.86
C GLU A 214 -9.99 -5.55 7.39
N VAL A 215 -10.31 -4.38 6.84
CA VAL A 215 -10.61 -4.19 5.42
C VAL A 215 -9.42 -3.48 4.78
N ARG A 216 -8.89 -4.07 3.72
CA ARG A 216 -7.77 -3.53 2.94
C ARG A 216 -8.23 -3.19 1.53
N ALA A 217 -7.64 -2.14 0.98
CA ALA A 217 -7.88 -1.74 -0.40
C ALA A 217 -7.00 -2.58 -1.32
N TRP A 218 -7.61 -3.43 -2.14
CA TRP A 218 -6.86 -4.26 -3.08
C TRP A 218 -6.29 -3.41 -4.20
N TYR A 219 -5.00 -3.59 -4.45
CA TYR A 219 -4.30 -3.05 -5.60
C TYR A 219 -4.99 -3.51 -6.88
N ARG A 220 -5.25 -2.54 -7.76
CA ARG A 220 -5.78 -2.76 -9.09
C ARG A 220 -4.76 -2.20 -10.08
N PRO A 221 -4.16 -3.04 -10.93
CA PRO A 221 -3.30 -2.56 -12.00
C PRO A 221 -4.06 -1.52 -12.83
N ALA A 222 -3.37 -0.46 -13.21
CA ALA A 222 -3.95 0.56 -14.07
C ALA A 222 -4.39 -0.11 -15.37
N ARG A 223 -5.69 -0.01 -15.69
CA ARG A 223 -6.25 -0.53 -16.94
C ARG A 223 -5.85 0.29 -18.17
N TYR A 224 -5.15 1.40 -17.94
CA TYR A 224 -4.76 2.37 -18.95
C TYR A 224 -3.26 2.58 -18.86
N PHE A 225 -2.61 2.55 -20.02
CA PHE A 225 -1.22 2.97 -20.15
C PHE A 225 -1.21 4.47 -20.44
N THR A 226 -0.49 5.22 -19.62
CA THR A 226 -0.19 6.64 -19.87
C THR A 226 1.32 6.79 -19.91
N GLY A 227 1.84 7.38 -20.99
CA GLY A 227 3.26 7.67 -21.15
C GLY A 227 3.43 9.09 -21.68
N GLN A 228 4.39 9.81 -21.10
CA GLN A 228 4.79 11.13 -21.55
C GLN A 228 6.32 11.18 -21.64
N ILE A 229 6.82 11.92 -22.61
CA ILE A 229 8.24 12.26 -22.74
C ILE A 229 8.32 13.78 -22.69
N GLU A 230 9.12 14.29 -21.76
CA GLU A 230 9.50 15.70 -21.75
C GLU A 230 10.60 15.91 -22.80
N MET A 231 10.36 16.87 -23.71
CA MET A 231 11.37 17.25 -24.70
C MET A 231 12.38 18.20 -24.05
N PRO A 232 13.69 18.12 -24.40
CA PRO A 232 14.71 18.98 -23.80
C PRO A 232 14.50 20.47 -24.09
N GLN A 233 13.84 20.78 -25.21
CA GLN A 233 13.52 22.13 -25.65
C GLN A 233 12.21 22.12 -26.44
N ASP A 234 11.53 23.27 -26.51
CA ASP A 234 10.36 23.45 -27.36
C ASP A 234 10.74 23.17 -28.81
N THR A 235 10.11 22.16 -29.41
CA THR A 235 10.53 21.61 -30.69
C THR A 235 9.32 21.37 -31.59
N VAL A 236 9.42 21.85 -32.83
CA VAL A 236 8.50 21.52 -33.94
C VAL A 236 9.12 20.56 -34.96
N ASP A 237 10.34 20.08 -34.68
CA ASP A 237 11.03 19.09 -35.51
C ASP A 237 10.26 17.77 -35.53
N ARG A 238 9.74 17.45 -36.71
CA ARG A 238 8.99 16.22 -36.97
C ARG A 238 9.80 14.97 -36.60
N GLN A 239 11.10 14.93 -36.88
CA GLN A 239 11.92 13.72 -36.63
C GLN A 239 12.07 13.47 -35.13
N LEU A 240 12.24 14.53 -34.34
CA LEU A 240 12.34 14.41 -32.89
C LEU A 240 11.01 13.99 -32.26
N LEU A 241 9.90 14.56 -32.73
CA LEU A 241 8.56 14.17 -32.30
C LEU A 241 8.26 12.70 -32.65
N GLU A 242 8.58 12.27 -33.88
CA GLU A 242 8.39 10.87 -34.32
C GLU A 242 9.22 9.89 -33.48
N ALA A 243 10.46 10.25 -33.12
CA ALA A 243 11.28 9.43 -32.24
C ALA A 243 10.67 9.31 -30.83
N GLY A 244 10.15 10.41 -30.28
CA GLY A 244 9.43 10.42 -29.01
C GLY A 244 8.17 9.54 -29.06
N PHE A 245 7.33 9.71 -30.08
CA PHE A 245 6.13 8.89 -30.28
C PHE A 245 6.46 7.41 -30.43
N ARG A 246 7.48 7.05 -31.23
CA ARG A 246 7.91 5.66 -31.39
C ARG A 246 8.32 5.07 -30.03
N GLN A 247 9.09 5.80 -29.24
CA GLN A 247 9.46 5.34 -27.90
C GLN A 247 8.24 5.13 -26.99
N LEU A 248 7.23 5.99 -27.05
CA LEU A 248 5.98 5.81 -26.29
C LEU A 248 5.19 4.59 -26.77
N LEU A 249 5.08 4.39 -28.09
CA LEU A 249 4.40 3.25 -28.69
C LEU A 249 5.11 1.92 -28.37
N ASP A 250 6.45 1.90 -28.37
CA ASP A 250 7.22 0.72 -27.97
C ASP A 250 6.99 0.38 -26.50
N ARG A 251 6.94 1.39 -25.62
CA ARG A 251 6.61 1.19 -24.20
C ARG A 251 5.18 0.65 -24.02
N LEU A 252 4.23 1.18 -24.77
CA LEU A 252 2.84 0.69 -24.79
C LEU A 252 2.79 -0.77 -25.26
N GLY A 253 3.41 -1.09 -26.41
CA GLY A 253 3.45 -2.44 -26.97
C GLY A 253 4.03 -3.47 -26.01
N ASN A 254 5.16 -3.14 -25.39
CA ASN A 254 5.78 -3.99 -24.36
C ASN A 254 4.87 -4.20 -23.15
N THR A 255 4.14 -3.17 -22.72
CA THR A 255 3.21 -3.27 -21.58
C THR A 255 2.03 -4.18 -21.93
N LEU A 256 1.45 -4.01 -23.11
CA LEU A 256 0.33 -4.82 -23.59
C LEU A 256 0.72 -6.28 -23.75
N GLN A 257 1.90 -6.55 -24.31
CA GLN A 257 2.40 -7.90 -24.49
C GLN A 257 2.63 -8.61 -23.15
N ARG A 258 3.22 -7.91 -22.18
CA ARG A 258 3.39 -8.44 -20.80
C ARG A 258 2.06 -8.77 -20.13
N ASN A 259 1.05 -7.94 -20.37
CA ASN A 259 -0.28 -8.10 -19.77
C ASN A 259 -1.25 -8.94 -20.62
N GLN A 260 -0.80 -9.47 -21.77
CA GLN A 260 -1.63 -10.17 -22.76
C GLN A 260 -2.93 -9.42 -23.11
N CYS A 261 -2.84 -8.10 -23.22
CA CYS A 261 -3.98 -7.21 -23.46
C CYS A 261 -3.91 -6.55 -24.84
N GLY A 262 -5.06 -6.15 -25.37
CA GLY A 262 -5.18 -5.30 -26.55
C GLY A 262 -5.66 -3.89 -26.21
N VAL A 263 -5.42 -2.92 -27.09
CA VAL A 263 -5.91 -1.54 -26.94
C VAL A 263 -7.27 -1.41 -27.61
N ARG A 264 -8.26 -0.88 -26.89
CA ARG A 264 -9.57 -0.53 -27.48
C ARG A 264 -9.66 0.91 -27.97
N ARG A 265 -8.91 1.82 -27.33
CA ARG A 265 -8.86 3.25 -27.66
C ARG A 265 -7.46 3.79 -27.34
N LEU A 266 -6.90 4.56 -28.26
CA LEU A 266 -5.63 5.26 -28.12
C LEU A 266 -5.90 6.77 -28.23
N TRP A 267 -5.35 7.54 -27.30
CA TRP A 267 -5.39 9.01 -27.31
C TRP A 267 -3.94 9.50 -27.34
N LEU A 268 -3.67 10.51 -28.16
CA LEU A 268 -2.35 11.13 -28.33
C LEU A 268 -2.39 12.55 -27.74
#